data_AF-A0A3L7PUI7-F1
#
_entry.id   AF-A0A3L7PUI7-F1
#
_cell.length_a   1.000
_cell.length_b   1.000
_cell.length_c   1.000
_cell.angle_alpha   90.00
_cell.angle_beta   90.00
_cell.angle_gamma   90.00
#
_symmetry.space_group_name_H-M   'P 1'
#
loop_
_entity.id
_entity.type
_entity.pdbx_description
1 polymer ?
#
loop_
_entity_poly.entity_id
_entity_poly.type
_entity_poly.pdbx_seq_one_letter_code
_entity_poly.pdbx_strand_id
1 'polypeptide(L)'
;MFWVQTLLVVLVTIGLPLALFYFFRLKQLSSSPTYLWAIRLEKLEKELRRGLQQTESQIEAANNEQASNITKARAQALKKHLADLELDLLKQGQGIGPSVLDGLRQAGYYDVGAVADAFSLQNVPGVGPEREKTLKATASKITANATKEFNLGKGPEAAREREREAKTTRDFEQAMRDPLRTIAVYRSALEELGPLLALAHQNGSSLHFSFRQPALLSPDTLDAPLPTIDEFWGRPVNPVPMPASKAPKPLPEVAFSKEAVEEPSSDEFLKPRKTQPLPPKSAPAPSSGRSTPDDPFDPFGADVPDAPKPSNPPKPSTPPPPTSRPTQPQTPTEQTISWFETMVDLGLSAAKSDGRIVEAERKTLLTALHERFATEKAVTNHVEIDACLAGRDSTELDNLRDRLMVLRGDQRRWGYRLCCKIMGPAAERNTRENEFLALLRRMLNLKAPSPDSIDLADPESVLEFDLEREISADAVRRQKNFLFDKYDPEKSSCPSEAEKCKIRRQQIEKATKDMLTSLGAPIDAPPNTEDPFAAPGSRHNPDLDDILG
;
A
#
# COMPACT_ATOMS: atom_id res chain seq x y z
N MET A 1 24.30 -32.79 -33.49
CA MET A 1 23.52 -33.23 -34.67
C MET A 1 22.35 -34.14 -34.28
N PHE A 2 22.57 -35.21 -33.50
CA PHE A 2 21.50 -36.14 -33.06
C PHE A 2 20.32 -35.46 -32.32
N TRP A 3 20.58 -34.57 -31.36
CA TRP A 3 19.53 -33.85 -30.61
C TRP A 3 18.61 -32.98 -31.49
N VAL A 4 19.15 -32.43 -32.58
CA VAL A 4 18.38 -31.60 -33.51
C VAL A 4 17.46 -32.48 -34.36
N GLN A 5 17.94 -33.66 -34.77
CA GLN A 5 17.13 -34.61 -35.53
C GLN A 5 16.02 -35.23 -34.67
N THR A 6 16.28 -35.60 -33.42
CA THR A 6 15.23 -36.10 -32.52
C THR A 6 14.19 -35.03 -32.20
N LEU A 7 14.60 -33.78 -31.98
CA LEU A 7 13.66 -32.69 -31.74
C LEU A 7 12.80 -32.41 -32.98
N LEU A 8 13.37 -32.43 -34.18
CA LEU A 8 12.64 -32.29 -35.44
C LEU A 8 11.63 -33.43 -35.64
N VAL A 9 12.03 -34.68 -35.38
CA VAL A 9 11.14 -35.84 -35.48
C VAL A 9 9.99 -35.75 -34.49
N VAL A 10 10.23 -35.32 -33.24
CA VAL A 10 9.17 -35.12 -32.24
C VAL A 10 8.21 -34.00 -32.64
N LEU A 11 8.73 -32.89 -33.14
CA LEU A 11 7.93 -31.74 -33.55
C LEU A 11 7.06 -32.07 -34.78
N VAL A 12 7.55 -32.87 -35.71
CA VAL A 12 6.77 -33.34 -36.87
C VAL A 12 5.77 -34.42 -36.46
N THR A 13 6.18 -35.41 -35.67
CA THR A 13 5.30 -36.54 -35.31
C THR A 13 4.18 -36.16 -34.35
N ILE A 14 4.38 -35.18 -33.47
CA ILE A 14 3.37 -34.71 -32.51
C ILE A 14 2.74 -33.39 -32.96
N GLY A 15 3.54 -32.44 -33.42
CA GLY A 15 3.06 -31.11 -33.79
C GLY A 15 2.17 -31.11 -35.04
N LEU A 16 2.49 -31.91 -36.06
CA LEU A 16 1.69 -31.95 -37.29
C LEU A 16 0.29 -32.55 -37.04
N PRO A 17 0.11 -33.69 -36.34
CA PRO A 17 -1.23 -34.19 -36.01
C PRO A 17 -2.03 -33.24 -35.12
N LEU A 18 -1.39 -32.58 -34.15
CA LEU A 18 -2.06 -31.57 -33.31
C LEU A 18 -2.53 -30.37 -34.13
N ALA A 19 -1.71 -29.88 -35.06
CA ALA A 19 -2.08 -28.79 -35.96
C ALA A 19 -3.22 -29.20 -36.91
N LEU A 20 -3.13 -30.38 -37.53
CA LEU A 20 -4.18 -30.91 -38.40
C LEU A 20 -5.49 -31.15 -37.65
N PHE A 21 -5.42 -31.70 -36.43
CA PHE A 21 -6.58 -31.86 -35.54
C PHE A 21 -7.21 -30.51 -35.19
N TYR A 22 -6.39 -29.52 -34.84
CA TYR A 22 -6.85 -28.16 -34.57
C TYR A 22 -7.55 -27.54 -35.79
N PHE A 23 -6.96 -27.61 -36.99
CA PHE A 23 -7.59 -27.09 -38.22
C PHE A 23 -8.88 -27.82 -38.59
N PHE A 24 -8.90 -29.15 -38.44
CA PHE A 24 -10.11 -29.95 -38.66
C PHE A 24 -11.22 -29.54 -37.70
N ARG A 25 -10.92 -29.43 -36.40
CA ARG A 25 -11.86 -28.99 -35.37
C ARG A 25 -12.33 -27.56 -35.60
N LEU A 26 -11.43 -26.65 -35.96
CA LEU A 26 -11.75 -25.27 -36.31
C LEU A 26 -12.74 -25.22 -37.49
N LYS A 27 -12.50 -25.99 -38.55
CA LYS A 27 -13.39 -26.08 -39.71
C LYS A 27 -14.75 -26.69 -39.38
N GLN A 28 -14.78 -27.72 -38.52
CA GLN A 28 -16.02 -28.34 -38.08
C GLN A 28 -16.84 -27.37 -37.21
N LEU A 29 -16.19 -26.71 -36.25
CA LEU A 29 -16.84 -25.75 -35.35
C LEU A 29 -17.26 -24.48 -36.07
N SER A 30 -16.48 -23.97 -37.04
CA SER A 30 -16.82 -22.77 -37.79
C SER A 30 -18.09 -22.90 -38.64
N SER A 31 -18.51 -24.13 -38.94
CA SER A 31 -19.80 -24.41 -39.60
C SER A 31 -20.99 -24.45 -38.63
N SER A 32 -20.75 -24.45 -37.32
CA SER A 32 -21.81 -24.49 -36.31
C SER A 32 -22.34 -23.08 -35.99
N PRO A 33 -23.67 -22.85 -36.10
CA PRO A 33 -24.27 -21.55 -35.76
C PRO A 33 -24.04 -21.17 -34.29
N THR A 34 -24.06 -22.15 -33.38
CA THR A 34 -23.78 -21.96 -31.94
C THR A 34 -22.39 -21.39 -31.69
N TYR A 35 -21.39 -21.90 -32.41
CA TYR A 35 -20.02 -21.44 -32.26
C TYR A 35 -19.83 -20.04 -32.85
N LEU A 36 -20.44 -19.74 -34.01
CA LEU A 36 -20.40 -18.39 -34.59
C LEU A 36 -21.11 -17.35 -33.70
N TRP A 37 -22.25 -17.71 -33.11
CA TRP A 37 -22.94 -16.90 -32.11
C TRP A 37 -22.05 -16.63 -30.90
N ALA A 38 -21.41 -17.68 -30.35
CA ALA A 38 -20.53 -17.55 -29.19
C ALA A 38 -19.31 -16.66 -29.46
N ILE A 39 -18.65 -16.79 -30.62
CA ILE A 39 -17.54 -15.88 -30.99
C ILE A 39 -17.99 -14.43 -31.10
N ARG A 40 -19.15 -14.17 -31.71
CA ARG A 40 -19.67 -12.81 -31.85
C ARG A 40 -19.91 -12.18 -30.49
N LEU A 41 -20.46 -12.94 -29.55
CA LEU A 41 -20.68 -12.47 -28.19
C LEU A 41 -19.37 -12.27 -27.41
N GLU A 42 -18.40 -13.19 -27.54
CA GLU A 42 -17.04 -13.00 -26.97
C GLU A 42 -16.33 -11.77 -27.56
N LYS A 43 -16.55 -11.48 -28.84
CA LYS A 43 -16.00 -10.28 -29.50
C LYS A 43 -16.63 -9.01 -28.92
N LEU A 44 -17.96 -9.00 -28.78
CA LEU A 44 -18.69 -7.89 -28.15
C LEU A 44 -18.22 -7.67 -26.70
N GLU A 45 -18.04 -8.73 -25.91
CA GLU A 45 -17.49 -8.65 -24.55
C GLU A 45 -16.11 -7.97 -24.53
N LYS A 46 -15.22 -8.38 -25.44
CA LYS A 46 -13.88 -7.80 -25.58
C LYS A 46 -13.95 -6.32 -25.96
N GLU A 47 -14.84 -5.95 -26.87
CA GLU A 47 -15.05 -4.56 -27.28
C GLU A 47 -15.57 -3.70 -26.10
N LEU A 48 -16.57 -4.18 -25.36
CA LEU A 48 -17.11 -3.50 -24.18
C LEU A 48 -16.05 -3.36 -23.06
N ARG A 49 -15.31 -4.43 -22.76
CA ARG A 49 -14.24 -4.38 -21.74
C ARG A 49 -13.10 -3.46 -22.14
N ARG A 50 -12.70 -3.47 -23.43
CA ARG A 50 -11.68 -2.55 -23.94
C ARG A 50 -12.16 -1.10 -23.84
N GLY A 51 -13.41 -0.83 -24.21
CA GLY A 51 -14.02 0.49 -24.09
C GLY A 51 -14.10 0.96 -22.63
N LEU A 52 -14.48 0.07 -21.72
CA LEU A 52 -14.50 0.34 -20.27
C LEU A 52 -13.11 0.71 -19.75
N GLN A 53 -12.11 -0.15 -19.99
CA GLN A 53 -10.73 0.08 -19.54
C GLN A 53 -10.14 1.36 -20.13
N GLN A 54 -10.39 1.62 -21.42
CA GLN A 54 -9.94 2.84 -22.07
C GLN A 54 -10.55 4.07 -21.41
N THR A 55 -11.87 4.07 -21.15
CA THR A 55 -12.55 5.20 -20.52
C THR A 55 -12.10 5.41 -19.08
N GLU A 56 -11.94 4.32 -18.30
CA GLU A 56 -11.42 4.39 -16.93
C GLU A 56 -10.01 4.99 -16.90
N SER A 57 -9.12 4.55 -17.81
CA SER A 57 -7.76 5.10 -17.91
C SER A 57 -7.73 6.58 -18.32
N GLN A 58 -8.67 7.00 -19.18
CA GLN A 58 -8.82 8.40 -19.58
C GLN A 58 -9.26 9.28 -18.40
N ILE A 59 -10.22 8.81 -17.60
CA ILE A 59 -10.66 9.54 -16.39
C ILE A 59 -9.52 9.63 -15.38
N GLU A 60 -8.77 8.55 -15.17
CA GLU A 60 -7.63 8.57 -14.26
C GLU A 60 -6.55 9.55 -14.74
N ALA A 61 -6.21 9.53 -16.02
CA ALA A 61 -5.26 10.47 -16.60
C ALA A 61 -5.72 11.92 -16.43
N ALA A 62 -7.00 12.20 -16.72
CA ALA A 62 -7.57 13.54 -16.59
C ALA A 62 -7.60 14.03 -15.12
N ASN A 63 -7.91 13.14 -14.17
CA ASN A 63 -7.89 13.46 -12.73
C ASN A 63 -6.45 13.75 -12.25
N ASN A 64 -5.46 12.96 -12.68
CA ASN A 64 -4.05 13.19 -12.37
C ASN A 64 -3.56 14.52 -12.95
N GLU A 65 -3.94 14.83 -14.20
CA GLU A 65 -3.59 16.09 -14.87
C GLU A 65 -4.21 17.29 -14.14
N GLN A 66 -5.51 17.21 -13.80
CA GLN A 66 -6.20 18.25 -13.03
C GLN A 66 -5.52 18.49 -11.67
N ALA A 67 -5.21 17.43 -10.93
CA ALA A 67 -4.53 17.52 -9.64
C ALA A 67 -3.15 18.20 -9.77
N SER A 68 -2.39 17.87 -10.82
CA SER A 68 -1.11 18.53 -11.13
C SER A 68 -1.30 20.02 -11.43
N ASN A 69 -2.31 20.35 -12.24
CA ASN A 69 -2.61 21.73 -12.64
C ASN A 69 -3.03 22.59 -11.44
N ILE A 70 -3.90 22.08 -10.57
CA ILE A 70 -4.30 22.76 -9.32
C ILE A 70 -3.07 22.99 -8.43
N THR A 71 -2.22 21.98 -8.25
CA THR A 71 -1.02 22.09 -7.41
C THR A 71 -0.05 23.15 -7.96
N LYS A 72 0.18 23.17 -9.28
CA LYS A 72 1.03 24.17 -9.94
C LYS A 72 0.43 25.58 -9.82
N ALA A 73 -0.87 25.73 -10.05
CA ALA A 73 -1.55 27.02 -9.94
C ALA A 73 -1.48 27.57 -8.51
N ARG A 74 -1.74 26.72 -7.51
CA ARG A 74 -1.62 27.06 -6.09
C ARG A 74 -0.20 27.45 -5.68
N ALA A 75 0.81 26.72 -6.17
CA ALA A 75 2.22 27.07 -5.91
C ALA A 75 2.59 28.43 -6.54
N GLN A 76 2.11 28.72 -7.75
CA GLN A 76 2.31 30.03 -8.39
C GLN A 76 1.59 31.16 -7.65
N ALA A 77 0.37 30.92 -7.18
CA ALA A 77 -0.40 31.88 -6.39
C ALA A 77 0.29 32.15 -5.04
N LEU A 78 0.75 31.11 -4.34
CA LEU A 78 1.53 31.27 -3.11
C LEU A 78 2.81 32.08 -3.36
N LYS A 79 3.53 31.80 -4.47
CA LYS A 79 4.74 32.55 -4.83
C LYS A 79 4.45 34.05 -5.03
N LYS A 80 3.33 34.39 -5.67
CA LYS A 80 2.90 35.80 -5.82
C LYS A 80 2.57 36.41 -4.47
N HIS A 81 1.86 35.68 -3.62
CA HIS A 81 1.49 36.14 -2.28
C HIS A 81 2.71 36.46 -1.43
N LEU A 82 3.75 35.63 -1.51
CA LEU A 82 5.00 35.84 -0.80
C LEU A 82 5.82 37.00 -1.39
N ALA A 83 5.74 37.26 -2.69
CA ALA A 83 6.41 38.40 -3.33
C ALA A 83 5.74 39.74 -3.00
N ASP A 84 4.44 39.74 -2.69
CA ASP A 84 3.70 40.92 -2.24
C ASP A 84 3.98 41.27 -0.76
N LEU A 85 4.72 40.43 -0.02
CA LEU A 85 5.11 40.72 1.36
C LEU A 85 6.18 41.80 1.40
N GLU A 86 5.78 42.98 1.88
CA GLU A 86 6.68 44.12 2.04
C GLU A 86 7.86 43.80 2.94
N LEU A 87 9.06 44.21 2.51
CA LEU A 87 10.30 44.09 3.28
C LEU A 87 10.21 44.69 4.69
N ASP A 88 9.36 45.70 4.88
CA ASP A 88 9.14 46.38 6.14
C ASP A 88 8.58 45.47 7.25
N LEU A 89 7.96 44.34 6.89
CA LEU A 89 7.51 43.34 7.87
C LEU A 89 8.68 42.73 8.67
N LEU A 90 9.91 42.79 8.15
CA LEU A 90 11.10 42.34 8.87
C LEU A 90 11.40 43.17 10.13
N LYS A 91 10.83 44.38 10.28
CA LYS A 91 10.96 45.21 11.50
C LYS A 91 10.46 44.50 12.77
N GLN A 92 9.65 43.46 12.63
CA GLN A 92 9.16 42.64 13.75
C GLN A 92 10.27 41.82 14.43
N GLY A 93 11.40 41.58 13.75
CA GLY A 93 12.52 40.84 14.33
C GLY A 93 13.45 41.74 15.16
N GLN A 94 13.99 41.18 16.24
CA GLN A 94 14.86 41.90 17.16
C GLN A 94 16.16 42.35 16.46
N GLY A 95 16.46 43.65 16.53
CA GLY A 95 17.68 44.22 15.96
C GLY A 95 17.63 44.56 14.46
N ILE A 96 16.45 44.51 13.83
CA ILE A 96 16.26 44.91 12.43
C ILE A 96 15.78 46.37 12.40
N GLY A 97 16.72 47.28 12.14
CA GLY A 97 16.45 48.72 12.03
C GLY A 97 16.29 49.19 10.58
N PRO A 98 15.84 50.45 10.36
CA PRO A 98 15.63 51.02 9.03
C PRO A 98 16.90 51.01 8.15
N SER A 99 18.08 51.22 8.73
CA SER A 99 19.35 51.17 8.00
C SER A 99 19.67 49.79 7.40
N VAL A 100 19.24 48.71 8.07
CA VAL A 100 19.42 47.34 7.58
C VAL A 100 18.46 47.08 6.41
N LEU A 101 17.23 47.58 6.49
CA LEU A 101 16.25 47.45 5.40
C LEU A 101 16.66 48.24 4.17
N ASP A 102 17.21 49.44 4.35
CA ASP A 102 17.74 50.23 3.23
C ASP A 102 18.95 49.55 2.59
N GLY A 103 19.83 48.93 3.39
CA GLY A 103 20.92 48.08 2.88
C GLY A 103 20.40 46.90 2.06
N LEU A 104 19.34 46.22 2.52
CA LEU A 104 18.71 45.12 1.77
C LEU A 104 18.10 45.59 0.45
N ARG A 105 17.41 46.74 0.43
CA ARG A 105 16.88 47.35 -0.79
C ARG A 105 17.98 47.73 -1.78
N GLN A 106 19.08 48.32 -1.30
CA GLN A 106 20.24 48.67 -2.12
C GLN A 106 20.91 47.43 -2.71
N ALA A 107 20.86 46.31 -1.99
CA ALA A 107 21.35 45.02 -2.46
C ALA A 107 20.37 44.26 -3.38
N GLY A 108 19.22 44.85 -3.72
CA GLY A 108 18.23 44.30 -4.66
C GLY A 108 17.17 43.38 -4.04
N TYR A 109 17.09 43.32 -2.71
CA TYR A 109 16.04 42.57 -2.02
C TYR A 109 14.85 43.49 -1.71
N TYR A 110 13.73 43.28 -2.40
CA TYR A 110 12.55 44.15 -2.29
C TYR A 110 11.41 43.53 -1.46
N ASP A 111 11.43 42.22 -1.26
CA ASP A 111 10.38 41.47 -0.57
C ASP A 111 10.96 40.49 0.46
N VAL A 112 10.11 40.05 1.39
CA VAL A 112 10.51 39.14 2.47
C VAL A 112 10.90 37.75 1.93
N GLY A 113 10.27 37.30 0.84
CA GLY A 113 10.57 36.02 0.19
C GLY A 113 11.99 35.96 -0.34
N ALA A 114 12.44 37.00 -1.04
CA ALA A 114 13.79 37.13 -1.59
C ALA A 114 14.86 37.08 -0.50
N VAL A 115 14.58 37.64 0.69
CA VAL A 115 15.48 37.57 1.85
C VAL A 115 15.51 36.17 2.47
N ALA A 116 14.37 35.47 2.51
CA ALA A 116 14.28 34.10 3.02
C ALA A 116 15.00 33.09 2.11
N ASP A 117 14.87 33.25 0.79
CA ASP A 117 15.44 32.38 -0.23
C ASP A 117 16.92 32.68 -0.55
N ALA A 118 17.46 33.80 -0.05
CA ALA A 118 18.83 34.22 -0.32
C ALA A 118 19.85 33.20 0.20
N PHE A 119 20.75 32.73 -0.68
CA PHE A 119 21.84 31.84 -0.28
C PHE A 119 22.73 32.50 0.79
N SER A 120 23.07 33.79 0.62
CA SER A 120 23.77 34.57 1.63
C SER A 120 23.39 36.06 1.59
N LEU A 121 23.32 36.68 2.78
CA LEU A 121 23.11 38.12 2.96
C LEU A 121 24.39 38.87 3.37
N GLN A 122 25.55 38.21 3.40
CA GLN A 122 26.80 38.81 3.91
C GLN A 122 27.35 39.93 3.03
N ASN A 123 26.93 39.97 1.76
CA ASN A 123 27.31 41.04 0.83
C ASN A 123 26.54 42.35 1.09
N VAL A 124 25.57 42.34 2.00
CA VAL A 124 24.76 43.51 2.36
C VAL A 124 25.51 44.33 3.42
N PRO A 125 25.79 45.63 3.19
CA PRO A 125 26.49 46.48 4.15
C PRO A 125 25.82 46.46 5.53
N GLY A 126 26.58 46.15 6.58
CA GLY A 126 26.09 46.14 7.97
C GLY A 126 25.37 44.86 8.41
N VAL A 127 25.34 43.81 7.56
CA VAL A 127 24.80 42.48 7.89
C VAL A 127 25.96 41.51 8.15
N GLY A 128 26.31 41.33 9.43
CA GLY A 128 27.22 40.29 9.88
C GLY A 128 26.54 38.91 10.00
N PRO A 129 27.30 37.83 10.27
CA PRO A 129 26.77 36.45 10.29
C PRO A 129 25.66 36.24 11.33
N GLU A 130 25.74 36.86 12.50
CA GLU A 130 24.68 36.80 13.51
C GLU A 130 23.40 37.51 13.04
N ARG A 131 23.54 38.66 12.37
CA ARG A 131 22.40 39.41 11.83
C ARG A 131 21.77 38.71 10.65
N GLU A 132 22.56 38.10 9.77
CA GLU A 132 22.07 37.26 8.68
C GLU A 132 21.20 36.13 9.23
N LYS A 133 21.67 35.43 10.26
CA LYS A 133 20.90 34.35 10.90
C LYS A 133 19.55 34.85 11.44
N THR A 134 19.56 36.00 12.11
CA THR A 134 18.32 36.61 12.64
C THR A 134 17.38 37.09 11.53
N LEU A 135 17.92 37.71 10.47
CA LEU A 135 17.15 38.17 9.31
C LEU A 135 16.48 36.99 8.59
N LYS A 136 17.25 35.95 8.27
CA LYS A 136 16.72 34.74 7.63
C LYS A 136 15.70 34.04 8.52
N ALA A 137 15.98 33.86 9.82
CA ALA A 137 15.02 33.25 10.74
C ALA A 137 13.71 34.05 10.84
N THR A 138 13.79 35.39 10.86
CA THR A 138 12.62 36.26 10.87
C THR A 138 11.85 36.18 9.55
N ALA A 139 12.55 36.24 8.41
CA ALA A 139 11.97 36.13 7.08
C ALA A 139 11.29 34.76 6.88
N SER A 140 11.94 33.66 7.28
CA SER A 140 11.38 32.30 7.25
C SER A 140 10.15 32.17 8.16
N LYS A 141 10.14 32.83 9.33
CA LYS A 141 8.97 32.82 10.22
C LYS A 141 7.79 33.58 9.60
N ILE A 142 8.04 34.74 8.99
CA ILE A 142 7.00 35.54 8.33
C ILE A 142 6.45 34.78 7.11
N THR A 143 7.31 34.24 6.26
CA THR A 143 6.90 33.46 5.07
C THR A 143 6.16 32.17 5.46
N ALA A 144 6.57 31.48 6.54
CA ALA A 144 5.85 30.33 7.06
C ALA A 144 4.45 30.71 7.59
N ASN A 145 4.33 31.83 8.30
CA ASN A 145 3.04 32.35 8.76
C ASN A 145 2.15 32.75 7.59
N ALA A 146 2.67 33.50 6.61
CA ALA A 146 1.93 33.88 5.42
C ALA A 146 1.49 32.66 4.59
N THR A 147 2.35 31.64 4.47
CA THR A 147 2.00 30.37 3.83
C THR A 147 0.87 29.66 4.58
N LYS A 148 0.92 29.65 5.92
CA LYS A 148 -0.15 29.10 6.74
C LYS A 148 -1.46 29.86 6.55
N GLU A 149 -1.42 31.18 6.52
CA GLU A 149 -2.60 32.03 6.28
C GLU A 149 -3.17 31.82 4.88
N PHE A 150 -2.32 31.77 3.86
CA PHE A 150 -2.70 31.43 2.49
C PHE A 150 -3.35 30.06 2.41
N ASN A 151 -2.81 29.05 3.10
CA ASN A 151 -3.38 27.70 3.14
C ASN A 151 -4.68 27.61 3.95
N LEU A 152 -4.89 28.50 4.91
CA LEU A 152 -6.19 28.73 5.55
C LEU A 152 -7.13 29.56 4.66
N GLY A 153 -6.65 29.96 3.48
CA GLY A 153 -7.35 30.76 2.51
C GLY A 153 -7.72 32.16 3.01
N LYS A 154 -6.89 32.69 3.91
CA LYS A 154 -6.92 34.08 4.36
C LYS A 154 -6.17 34.95 3.35
N GLY A 155 -6.68 36.16 3.12
CA GLY A 155 -6.10 37.13 2.19
C GLY A 155 -6.77 37.14 0.80
N PRO A 156 -6.60 38.23 0.04
CA PRO A 156 -7.27 38.44 -1.24
C PRO A 156 -6.77 37.47 -2.33
N GLU A 157 -5.49 37.13 -2.32
CA GLU A 157 -4.91 36.21 -3.31
C GLU A 157 -5.38 34.77 -3.08
N ALA A 158 -5.39 34.31 -1.83
CA ALA A 158 -5.88 32.98 -1.48
C ALA A 158 -7.38 32.83 -1.75
N ALA A 159 -8.17 33.91 -1.55
CA ALA A 159 -9.58 33.93 -1.91
C ALA A 159 -9.81 33.82 -3.42
N ARG A 160 -9.03 34.56 -4.24
CA ARG A 160 -9.07 34.47 -5.71
C ARG A 160 -8.68 33.07 -6.19
N GLU A 161 -7.66 32.47 -5.60
CA GLU A 161 -7.23 31.14 -5.98
C GLU A 161 -8.27 30.07 -5.59
N ARG A 162 -8.91 30.19 -4.42
CA ARG A 162 -10.03 29.32 -4.05
C ARG A 162 -11.16 29.39 -5.06
N GLU A 163 -11.54 30.59 -5.52
CA GLU A 163 -12.60 30.76 -6.51
C GLU A 163 -12.23 30.11 -7.85
N ARG A 164 -10.97 30.22 -8.27
CA ARG A 164 -10.45 29.53 -9.46
C ARG A 164 -10.43 28.02 -9.28
N GLU A 165 -9.93 27.50 -8.16
CA GLU A 165 -9.94 26.06 -7.84
C GLU A 165 -11.38 25.53 -7.88
N ALA A 166 -12.33 26.21 -7.24
CA ALA A 166 -13.74 25.82 -7.24
C ALA A 166 -14.34 25.84 -8.65
N LYS A 167 -14.03 26.85 -9.46
CA LYS A 167 -14.49 26.94 -10.85
C LYS A 167 -13.93 25.80 -11.70
N THR A 168 -12.61 25.60 -11.67
CA THR A 168 -11.94 24.52 -12.43
C THR A 168 -12.42 23.15 -12.00
N THR A 169 -12.74 22.95 -10.71
CA THR A 169 -13.31 21.70 -10.20
C THR A 169 -14.70 21.48 -10.78
N ARG A 170 -15.59 22.47 -10.75
CA ARG A 170 -16.93 22.38 -11.36
C ARG A 170 -16.88 22.13 -12.87
N ASP A 171 -16.01 22.85 -13.57
CA ASP A 171 -15.83 22.70 -15.02
C ASP A 171 -15.35 21.27 -15.36
N PHE A 172 -14.43 20.74 -14.55
CA PHE A 172 -13.97 19.35 -14.67
C PHE A 172 -15.08 18.34 -14.36
N GLU A 173 -15.81 18.52 -13.26
CA GLU A 173 -16.95 17.65 -12.90
C GLU A 173 -17.98 17.60 -14.02
N GLN A 174 -18.26 18.74 -14.64
CA GLN A 174 -19.16 18.84 -15.79
C GLN A 174 -18.59 18.10 -17.00
N ALA A 175 -17.30 18.27 -17.30
CA ALA A 175 -16.63 17.56 -18.39
C ALA A 175 -16.57 16.04 -18.18
N MET A 176 -16.53 15.57 -16.93
CA MET A 176 -16.47 14.15 -16.58
C MET A 176 -17.85 13.44 -16.60
N ARG A 177 -18.97 14.16 -16.75
CA ARG A 177 -20.31 13.55 -16.76
C ARG A 177 -20.47 12.52 -17.88
N ASP A 178 -20.04 12.84 -19.10
CA ASP A 178 -20.19 11.95 -20.25
C ASP A 178 -19.29 10.70 -20.17
N PRO A 179 -18.00 10.81 -19.80
CA PRO A 179 -17.16 9.65 -19.49
C PRO A 179 -17.72 8.76 -18.36
N LEU A 180 -18.23 9.34 -17.28
CA LEU A 180 -18.81 8.56 -16.18
C LEU A 180 -20.10 7.85 -16.58
N ARG A 181 -20.93 8.51 -17.41
CA ARG A 181 -22.09 7.87 -18.04
C ARG A 181 -21.66 6.72 -18.96
N THR A 182 -20.60 6.91 -19.72
CA THR A 182 -20.01 5.87 -20.60
C THR A 182 -19.60 4.63 -19.83
N ILE A 183 -18.90 4.80 -18.70
CA ILE A 183 -18.55 3.67 -17.81
C ILE A 183 -19.80 2.97 -17.30
N ALA A 184 -20.83 3.73 -16.89
CA ALA A 184 -22.08 3.16 -16.42
C ALA A 184 -22.77 2.31 -17.49
N VAL A 185 -22.81 2.80 -18.74
CA VAL A 185 -23.35 2.08 -19.90
C VAL A 185 -22.58 0.79 -20.15
N TYR A 186 -21.24 0.83 -20.17
CA TYR A 186 -20.43 -0.38 -20.36
C TYR A 186 -20.64 -1.42 -19.25
N ARG A 187 -20.71 -0.99 -18.00
CA ARG A 187 -20.94 -1.89 -16.85
C ARG A 187 -22.32 -2.52 -16.91
N SER A 188 -23.35 -1.72 -17.18
CA SER A 188 -24.72 -2.22 -17.34
C SER A 188 -24.84 -3.20 -18.51
N ALA A 189 -24.20 -2.91 -19.65
CA ALA A 189 -24.17 -3.81 -20.80
C ALA A 189 -23.51 -5.15 -20.46
N LEU A 190 -22.37 -5.13 -19.74
CA LEU A 190 -21.68 -6.35 -19.32
C LEU A 190 -22.50 -7.17 -18.31
N GLU A 191 -23.24 -6.51 -17.41
CA GLU A 191 -24.13 -7.17 -16.45
C GLU A 191 -25.32 -7.86 -17.14
N GLU A 192 -25.98 -7.15 -18.06
CA GLU A 192 -27.11 -7.68 -18.84
C GLU A 192 -26.68 -8.83 -19.76
N LEU A 193 -25.50 -8.74 -20.35
CA LEU A 193 -24.94 -9.80 -21.19
C LEU A 193 -24.41 -10.98 -20.37
N GLY A 194 -24.26 -10.87 -19.04
CA GLY A 194 -23.67 -11.89 -18.17
C GLY A 194 -24.20 -13.31 -18.40
N PRO A 195 -25.53 -13.54 -18.41
CA PRO A 195 -26.11 -14.87 -18.67
C PRO A 195 -25.78 -15.40 -20.07
N LEU A 196 -25.82 -14.55 -21.09
CA LEU A 196 -25.48 -14.93 -22.48
C LEU A 196 -23.99 -15.22 -22.61
N LEU A 197 -23.13 -14.44 -21.94
CA LEU A 197 -21.68 -14.63 -21.91
C LEU A 197 -21.29 -15.95 -21.26
N ALA A 198 -21.96 -16.34 -20.18
CA ALA A 198 -21.75 -17.64 -19.55
C ALA A 198 -22.05 -18.80 -20.52
N LEU A 199 -23.13 -18.68 -21.32
CA LEU A 199 -23.46 -19.66 -22.37
C LEU A 199 -22.45 -19.62 -23.52
N ALA A 200 -21.97 -18.43 -23.92
CA ALA A 200 -20.97 -18.30 -24.97
C ALA A 200 -19.62 -18.87 -24.54
N HIS A 201 -19.13 -18.66 -23.32
CA HIS A 201 -17.85 -19.21 -22.86
C HIS A 201 -17.83 -20.74 -22.83
N GLN A 202 -18.98 -21.38 -22.60
CA GLN A 202 -19.14 -22.83 -22.69
C GLN A 202 -19.10 -23.35 -24.14
N ASN A 203 -19.44 -22.49 -25.11
CA ASN A 203 -19.63 -22.84 -26.52
C ASN A 203 -18.66 -22.16 -27.50
N GLY A 204 -17.74 -21.35 -26.98
CA GLY A 204 -16.92 -20.43 -27.75
C GLY A 204 -15.49 -20.93 -27.97
N SER A 205 -14.52 -20.04 -27.78
CA SER A 205 -13.13 -20.29 -28.18
C SER A 205 -12.44 -21.42 -27.38
N SER A 206 -12.94 -21.74 -26.19
CA SER A 206 -12.46 -22.86 -25.38
C SER A 206 -12.72 -24.23 -26.04
N LEU A 207 -13.69 -24.34 -26.96
CA LEU A 207 -14.00 -25.58 -27.67
C LEU A 207 -12.92 -26.02 -28.67
N HIS A 208 -12.01 -25.12 -29.07
CA HIS A 208 -10.89 -25.48 -29.95
C HIS A 208 -9.96 -26.51 -29.33
N PHE A 209 -9.79 -26.42 -28.02
CA PHE A 209 -8.81 -27.22 -27.28
C PHE A 209 -9.48 -28.34 -26.47
N SER A 210 -10.80 -28.47 -26.56
CA SER A 210 -11.54 -29.53 -25.88
C SER A 210 -12.15 -30.53 -26.85
N PHE A 211 -12.25 -31.78 -26.40
CA PHE A 211 -12.99 -32.84 -27.07
C PHE A 211 -14.51 -32.71 -26.88
N ARG A 212 -14.99 -31.61 -26.28
CA ARG A 212 -16.40 -31.41 -26.00
C ARG A 212 -17.15 -31.02 -27.28
N GLN A 213 -18.40 -31.46 -27.36
CA GLN A 213 -19.34 -30.95 -28.36
C GLN A 213 -19.97 -29.66 -27.83
N PRO A 214 -20.31 -28.69 -28.70
CA PRO A 214 -21.07 -27.53 -28.30
C PRO A 214 -22.41 -27.97 -27.72
N ALA A 215 -22.83 -27.31 -26.63
CA ALA A 215 -24.17 -27.49 -26.09
C ALA A 215 -25.20 -27.07 -27.15
N LEU A 216 -26.29 -27.83 -27.23
CA LEU A 216 -27.40 -27.50 -28.10
C LEU A 216 -28.14 -26.30 -27.49
N LEU A 217 -28.04 -25.15 -28.15
CA LEU A 217 -28.83 -23.96 -27.83
C LEU A 217 -30.16 -24.03 -28.59
N SER A 218 -31.23 -23.45 -28.01
CA SER A 218 -32.51 -23.37 -28.71
C SER A 218 -32.38 -22.48 -29.97
N PRO A 219 -33.14 -22.77 -31.04
CA PRO A 219 -33.18 -21.92 -32.24
C PRO A 219 -33.48 -20.46 -31.89
N ASP A 220 -34.42 -20.24 -30.98
CA ASP A 220 -34.80 -18.91 -30.49
C ASP A 220 -33.61 -18.11 -29.93
N THR A 221 -32.63 -18.78 -29.30
CA THR A 221 -31.43 -18.14 -28.76
C THR A 221 -30.42 -17.79 -29.86
N LEU A 222 -30.32 -18.62 -30.89
CA LEU A 222 -29.40 -18.44 -32.00
C LEU A 222 -29.88 -17.37 -33.00
N ASP A 223 -31.19 -17.28 -33.17
CA ASP A 223 -31.84 -16.34 -34.09
C ASP A 223 -32.12 -14.97 -33.46
N ALA A 224 -32.01 -14.86 -32.13
CA ALA A 224 -32.13 -13.58 -31.44
C ALA A 224 -31.02 -12.60 -31.89
N PRO A 225 -31.37 -11.36 -32.30
CA PRO A 225 -30.36 -10.37 -32.66
C PRO A 225 -29.51 -10.06 -31.43
N LEU A 226 -28.19 -10.09 -31.61
CA LEU A 226 -27.26 -9.66 -30.57
C LEU A 226 -27.42 -8.14 -30.40
N PRO A 227 -27.53 -7.65 -29.15
CA PRO A 227 -27.67 -6.23 -28.91
C PRO A 227 -26.42 -5.50 -29.39
N THR A 228 -26.64 -4.41 -30.12
CA THR A 228 -25.56 -3.54 -30.59
C THR A 228 -25.11 -2.59 -29.49
N ILE A 229 -23.86 -2.09 -29.55
CA ILE A 229 -23.36 -1.12 -28.57
C ILE A 229 -24.26 0.13 -28.54
N ASP A 230 -24.77 0.55 -29.71
CA ASP A 230 -25.69 1.68 -29.91
C ASP A 230 -27.01 1.55 -29.12
N GLU A 231 -27.54 0.33 -28.97
CA GLU A 231 -28.74 0.08 -28.17
C GLU A 231 -28.50 0.32 -26.68
N PHE A 232 -27.29 0.07 -26.17
CA PHE A 232 -26.96 0.35 -24.78
C PHE A 232 -26.80 1.85 -24.52
N TRP A 233 -26.28 2.60 -25.49
CA TRP A 233 -26.10 4.06 -25.38
C TRP A 233 -27.43 4.85 -25.26
N GLY A 234 -28.50 4.33 -25.88
CA GLY A 234 -29.83 4.94 -25.82
C GLY A 234 -30.54 4.80 -24.46
N ARG A 235 -30.03 3.95 -23.56
CA ARG A 235 -30.70 3.65 -22.29
C ARG A 235 -30.37 4.69 -21.20
N PRO A 236 -31.33 5.04 -20.33
CA PRO A 236 -31.05 5.85 -19.16
C PRO A 236 -30.25 5.01 -18.15
N VAL A 237 -29.04 5.48 -17.80
CA VAL A 237 -28.19 4.83 -16.80
C VAL A 237 -27.80 5.85 -15.74
N ASN A 238 -27.83 5.44 -14.48
CA ASN A 238 -27.34 6.28 -13.40
C ASN A 238 -25.81 6.45 -13.54
N PRO A 239 -25.30 7.69 -13.57
CA PRO A 239 -23.87 7.91 -13.72
C PRO A 239 -23.12 7.32 -12.53
N VAL A 240 -21.94 6.75 -12.80
CA VAL A 240 -21.03 6.29 -11.74
C VAL A 240 -20.61 7.51 -10.91
N PRO A 241 -20.58 7.41 -9.56
CA PRO A 241 -20.05 8.48 -8.73
C PRO A 241 -18.62 8.78 -9.13
N MET A 242 -18.25 10.06 -9.09
CA MET A 242 -16.91 10.51 -9.42
C MET A 242 -15.90 9.81 -8.49
N PRO A 243 -14.77 9.31 -9.01
CA PRO A 243 -13.71 8.80 -8.16
C PRO A 243 -13.23 9.90 -7.21
N ALA A 244 -12.76 9.51 -6.02
CA ALA A 244 -12.18 10.46 -5.08
C ALA A 244 -11.10 11.29 -5.79
N SER A 245 -11.23 12.61 -5.74
CA SER A 245 -10.27 13.51 -6.35
C SER A 245 -8.90 13.29 -5.72
N LYS A 246 -7.87 13.13 -6.55
CA LYS A 246 -6.47 13.13 -6.10
C LYS A 246 -5.94 14.55 -5.92
N ALA A 247 -6.75 15.57 -6.22
CA ALA A 247 -6.37 16.96 -6.04
C ALA A 247 -6.17 17.26 -4.54
N PRO A 248 -5.27 18.21 -4.21
CA PRO A 248 -5.13 18.68 -2.84
C PRO A 248 -6.48 19.18 -2.33
N LYS A 249 -6.72 18.99 -1.03
CA LYS A 249 -7.96 19.43 -0.38
C LYS A 249 -8.19 20.92 -0.69
N PRO A 250 -9.40 21.30 -1.14
CA PRO A 250 -9.69 22.69 -1.48
C PRO A 250 -9.39 23.59 -0.29
N LEU A 251 -8.94 24.82 -0.57
CA LEU A 251 -8.70 25.82 0.46
C LEU A 251 -9.94 25.96 1.34
N PRO A 252 -9.81 25.82 2.69
CA PRO A 252 -10.96 25.80 3.59
C PRO A 252 -11.77 27.07 3.40
N GLU A 253 -13.10 26.96 3.40
CA GLU A 253 -13.97 28.13 3.30
C GLU A 253 -13.70 29.03 4.51
N VAL A 254 -13.31 30.28 4.30
CA VAL A 254 -13.21 31.22 5.42
C VAL A 254 -14.63 31.40 5.89
N ALA A 255 -14.96 30.87 7.07
CA ALA A 255 -16.12 31.30 7.79
C ALA A 255 -15.92 32.79 8.05
N PHE A 256 -16.46 33.63 7.16
CA PHE A 256 -16.69 35.03 7.44
C PHE A 256 -17.77 35.06 8.51
N SER A 257 -17.35 34.80 9.75
CA SER A 257 -18.06 35.28 10.91
C SER A 257 -18.20 36.79 10.68
N LYS A 258 -19.41 37.22 10.35
CA LYS A 258 -19.85 38.61 10.49
C LYS A 258 -19.82 38.96 11.98
N GLU A 259 -18.68 38.86 12.63
CA GLU A 259 -18.44 39.57 13.89
C GLU A 259 -18.18 41.00 13.48
N ALA A 260 -19.16 41.85 13.79
CA ALA A 260 -19.07 43.27 13.67
C ALA A 260 -17.74 43.73 14.29
N VAL A 261 -17.03 44.55 13.54
CA VAL A 261 -15.84 45.26 13.99
C VAL A 261 -16.28 46.18 15.14
N GLU A 262 -16.26 45.67 16.37
CA GLU A 262 -16.06 46.51 17.55
C GLU A 262 -14.59 46.89 17.54
N GLU A 263 -14.32 48.16 17.26
CA GLU A 263 -12.99 48.74 17.37
C GLU A 263 -12.40 48.45 18.75
N PRO A 264 -11.23 47.79 18.85
CA PRO A 264 -10.57 47.62 20.13
C PRO A 264 -10.05 48.98 20.59
N SER A 265 -10.77 49.55 21.56
CA SER A 265 -10.39 50.70 22.37
C SER A 265 -8.93 50.60 22.84
N SER A 266 -8.18 51.66 22.55
CA SER A 266 -6.72 51.82 22.72
C SER A 266 -6.21 51.95 24.16
N ASP A 267 -6.95 51.47 25.17
CA ASP A 267 -6.67 51.77 26.59
C ASP A 267 -6.17 50.61 27.46
N GLU A 268 -5.89 49.42 26.91
CA GLU A 268 -5.45 48.26 27.73
C GLU A 268 -3.92 48.02 27.79
N PHE A 269 -3.10 49.00 27.39
CA PHE A 269 -1.63 48.83 27.33
C PHE A 269 -0.86 49.17 28.63
N LEU A 270 -1.54 49.46 29.75
CA LEU A 270 -0.90 49.86 31.02
C LEU A 270 -1.30 48.99 32.23
N LYS A 271 -1.23 47.66 32.11
CA LYS A 271 -1.20 46.78 33.29
C LYS A 271 0.22 46.20 33.51
N PRO A 272 0.85 46.45 34.67
CA PRO A 272 2.19 45.95 34.97
C PRO A 272 2.18 44.43 35.11
N ARG A 273 3.00 43.77 34.28
CA ARG A 273 3.18 42.31 34.26
C ARG A 273 3.88 41.88 35.55
N LYS A 274 3.16 41.17 36.41
CA LYS A 274 3.65 40.60 37.68
C LYS A 274 4.75 39.58 37.40
N THR A 275 5.94 39.85 37.91
CA THR A 275 7.16 39.04 37.77
C THR A 275 6.99 37.66 38.41
N GLN A 276 7.19 36.60 37.63
CA GLN A 276 7.22 35.22 38.10
C GLN A 276 8.69 34.83 38.40
N PRO A 277 9.02 34.20 39.54
CA PRO A 277 10.40 33.85 39.87
C PRO A 277 10.89 32.64 39.07
N LEU A 278 12.13 32.73 38.58
CA LEU A 278 12.88 31.66 37.92
C LEU A 278 13.21 30.50 38.89
N PRO A 279 13.19 29.23 38.44
CA PRO A 279 13.74 28.13 39.22
C PRO A 279 15.28 28.15 39.27
N PRO A 280 15.90 27.66 40.35
CA PRO A 280 17.33 27.78 40.61
C PRO A 280 18.20 26.92 39.69
N LYS A 281 19.36 27.50 39.37
CA LYS A 281 20.44 27.04 38.52
C LYS A 281 21.23 25.92 39.19
N SER A 282 21.20 24.72 38.62
CA SER A 282 22.03 23.58 39.06
C SER A 282 23.50 23.83 38.75
N ALA A 283 24.36 23.67 39.75
CA ALA A 283 25.81 23.82 39.69
C ALA A 283 26.51 22.63 38.97
N PRO A 284 27.74 22.82 38.45
CA PRO A 284 28.43 21.85 37.62
C PRO A 284 29.16 20.77 38.44
N ALA A 285 29.13 19.53 37.95
CA ALA A 285 29.90 18.41 38.47
C ALA A 285 31.34 18.38 37.88
N PRO A 286 32.32 17.84 38.63
CA PRO A 286 33.74 18.09 38.39
C PRO A 286 34.39 17.18 37.34
N SER A 287 35.43 17.75 36.72
CA SER A 287 36.41 17.12 35.86
C SER A 287 37.22 16.03 36.56
N SER A 288 37.28 14.84 35.98
CA SER A 288 38.31 13.85 36.25
C SER A 288 39.04 13.53 34.94
N GLY A 289 40.30 13.94 34.86
CA GLY A 289 41.23 13.47 33.85
C GLY A 289 41.86 12.14 34.27
N ARG A 290 42.24 11.31 33.30
CA ARG A 290 43.47 10.51 33.38
C ARG A 290 43.76 9.77 32.06
N SER A 291 44.94 10.11 31.51
CA SER A 291 46.01 9.24 31.02
C SER A 291 45.73 8.09 30.04
N THR A 292 46.38 8.20 28.89
CA THR A 292 46.97 7.12 28.08
C THR A 292 47.79 6.11 28.91
N PRO A 293 47.99 4.90 28.37
CA PRO A 293 49.34 4.56 27.91
C PRO A 293 49.40 3.75 26.60
N ASP A 294 50.59 3.83 25.99
CA ASP A 294 51.20 2.92 25.01
C ASP A 294 51.08 1.43 25.46
N ASP A 295 51.22 0.40 24.63
CA ASP A 295 52.37 0.04 23.77
C ASP A 295 52.03 -1.32 23.06
N PRO A 296 52.95 -2.04 22.36
CA PRO A 296 52.67 -2.89 21.21
C PRO A 296 52.79 -4.39 21.57
N PHE A 297 52.54 -5.31 20.64
CA PHE A 297 53.33 -6.53 20.45
C PHE A 297 52.75 -7.39 19.31
N ASP A 298 53.62 -7.68 18.34
CA ASP A 298 53.60 -8.88 17.49
C ASP A 298 54.58 -9.87 18.14
N PRO A 299 54.27 -11.18 18.23
CA PRO A 299 55.27 -12.12 17.70
C PRO A 299 54.70 -13.44 17.14
N PHE A 300 55.25 -13.85 15.99
CA PHE A 300 55.65 -15.22 15.60
C PHE A 300 54.63 -16.37 15.80
N GLY A 301 54.26 -17.19 14.80
CA GLY A 301 55.11 -17.85 13.81
C GLY A 301 54.85 -19.37 13.86
N ALA A 302 55.31 -20.06 12.80
CA ALA A 302 55.41 -21.52 12.62
C ALA A 302 54.11 -22.26 12.25
N ASP A 303 53.96 -22.71 11.00
CA ASP A 303 54.45 -23.98 10.40
C ASP A 303 53.53 -25.18 10.77
N VAL A 304 53.00 -25.95 9.81
CA VAL A 304 53.45 -27.29 9.34
C VAL A 304 52.16 -28.00 8.81
N PRO A 305 52.12 -29.04 7.92
CA PRO A 305 52.97 -29.49 6.80
C PRO A 305 52.21 -29.80 5.48
N ASP A 306 53.02 -30.13 4.47
CA ASP A 306 52.73 -30.78 3.18
C ASP A 306 52.06 -32.17 3.18
N ALA A 307 51.46 -32.46 2.00
CA ALA A 307 51.40 -33.72 1.22
C ALA A 307 50.04 -34.46 1.13
N PRO A 308 49.76 -35.25 0.04
CA PRO A 308 50.37 -35.34 -1.29
C PRO A 308 49.37 -35.32 -2.48
N LYS A 309 49.95 -35.34 -3.69
CA LYS A 309 49.35 -35.33 -5.05
C LYS A 309 49.05 -36.78 -5.56
N PRO A 310 48.60 -36.99 -6.80
CA PRO A 310 47.26 -37.42 -7.22
C PRO A 310 47.16 -38.91 -7.67
N SER A 311 45.95 -39.46 -7.76
CA SER A 311 45.67 -40.71 -8.50
C SER A 311 44.58 -40.51 -9.56
N ASN A 312 44.89 -40.95 -10.77
CA ASN A 312 44.01 -40.90 -11.94
C ASN A 312 42.84 -41.89 -11.84
N PRO A 313 41.70 -41.61 -12.49
CA PRO A 313 40.47 -42.40 -12.39
C PRO A 313 40.44 -43.57 -13.40
N PRO A 314 39.73 -44.68 -13.09
CA PRO A 314 39.27 -45.62 -14.10
C PRO A 314 37.98 -45.14 -14.81
N LYS A 315 37.88 -45.51 -16.08
CA LYS A 315 36.82 -45.25 -17.07
C LYS A 315 35.41 -45.77 -16.64
N PRO A 316 34.34 -45.29 -17.30
CA PRO A 316 32.98 -45.22 -16.76
C PRO A 316 32.17 -46.50 -16.94
N SER A 317 31.43 -46.86 -15.90
CA SER A 317 30.26 -47.74 -15.97
C SER A 317 29.03 -46.86 -16.14
N THR A 318 28.34 -47.00 -17.27
CA THR A 318 27.09 -46.31 -17.60
C THR A 318 26.03 -46.56 -16.51
N PRO A 319 25.55 -45.55 -15.78
CA PRO A 319 24.38 -45.73 -14.92
C PRO A 319 23.11 -45.80 -15.79
N PRO A 320 22.15 -46.67 -15.45
CA PRO A 320 20.84 -46.65 -16.09
C PRO A 320 20.16 -45.29 -15.86
N PRO A 321 19.25 -44.86 -16.76
CA PRO A 321 18.56 -43.58 -16.63
C PRO A 321 17.90 -43.47 -15.25
N PRO A 322 17.95 -42.30 -14.60
CA PRO A 322 17.35 -42.12 -13.28
C PRO A 322 15.85 -42.35 -13.39
N THR A 323 15.42 -43.53 -12.96
CA THR A 323 14.04 -43.79 -12.57
C THR A 323 13.72 -42.73 -11.51
N SER A 324 12.80 -41.83 -11.84
CA SER A 324 12.27 -40.81 -10.93
C SER A 324 11.90 -41.47 -9.61
N ARG A 325 12.80 -41.34 -8.63
CA ARG A 325 12.63 -41.89 -7.30
C ARG A 325 11.39 -41.20 -6.71
N PRO A 326 10.36 -41.95 -6.27
CA PRO A 326 9.22 -41.33 -5.63
C PRO A 326 9.73 -40.53 -4.44
N THR A 327 9.42 -39.23 -4.43
CA THR A 327 9.75 -38.29 -3.37
C THR A 327 9.35 -38.92 -2.04
N GLN A 328 10.35 -39.26 -1.22
CA GLN A 328 10.08 -39.78 0.12
C GLN A 328 9.24 -38.73 0.87
N PRO A 329 8.23 -39.14 1.64
CA PRO A 329 7.44 -38.21 2.43
C PRO A 329 8.37 -37.47 3.40
N GLN A 330 8.45 -36.15 3.25
CA GLN A 330 9.26 -35.29 4.10
C GLN A 330 8.83 -35.47 5.55
N THR A 331 9.81 -35.51 6.46
CA THR A 331 9.52 -35.56 7.89
C THR A 331 8.90 -34.23 8.34
N PRO A 332 8.04 -34.21 9.38
CA PRO A 332 7.47 -32.96 9.90
C PRO A 332 8.54 -31.89 10.24
N THR A 333 9.69 -32.34 10.74
CA THR A 333 10.86 -31.49 11.03
C THR A 333 11.40 -30.82 9.77
N GLU A 334 11.56 -31.57 8.67
CA GLU A 334 12.02 -31.03 7.37
C GLU A 334 11.03 -30.02 6.80
N GLN A 335 9.72 -30.26 6.95
CA GLN A 335 8.69 -29.31 6.50
C GLN A 335 8.78 -27.98 7.26
N THR A 336 9.00 -28.04 8.57
CA THR A 336 9.19 -26.85 9.41
C THR A 336 10.44 -26.06 9.03
N ILE A 337 11.57 -26.74 8.80
CA ILE A 337 12.83 -26.09 8.38
C ILE A 337 12.67 -25.47 6.99
N SER A 338 12.07 -26.19 6.04
CA SER A 338 11.79 -25.69 4.70
C SER A 338 10.87 -24.45 4.72
N TRP A 339 9.86 -24.46 5.59
CA TRP A 339 9.01 -23.30 5.81
C TRP A 339 9.80 -22.11 6.35
N PHE A 340 10.61 -22.30 7.41
CA PHE A 340 11.49 -21.27 7.97
C PHE A 340 12.40 -20.65 6.89
N GLU A 341 13.11 -21.48 6.12
CA GLU A 341 14.00 -21.01 5.05
C GLU A 341 13.24 -20.23 3.97
N THR A 342 12.02 -20.67 3.64
CA THR A 342 11.18 -19.98 2.65
C THR A 342 10.77 -18.61 3.16
N MET A 343 10.52 -18.47 4.47
CA MET A 343 10.19 -17.18 5.09
C MET A 343 11.40 -16.24 5.17
N VAL A 344 12.60 -16.78 5.43
CA VAL A 344 13.86 -16.02 5.38
C VAL A 344 14.06 -15.43 3.98
N ASP A 345 13.97 -16.27 2.94
CA ASP A 345 14.16 -15.84 1.57
C ASP A 345 13.09 -14.83 1.14
N LEU A 346 11.84 -15.06 1.52
CA LEU A 346 10.74 -14.13 1.26
C LEU A 346 10.95 -12.76 1.95
N GLY A 347 11.38 -12.77 3.22
CA GLY A 347 11.67 -11.56 3.97
C GLY A 347 12.82 -10.74 3.38
N LEU A 348 13.90 -11.41 2.95
CA LEU A 348 15.00 -10.75 2.26
C LEU A 348 14.60 -10.22 0.87
N SER A 349 13.72 -10.92 0.16
CA SER A 349 13.15 -10.46 -1.11
C SER A 349 12.32 -9.19 -0.92
N ALA A 350 11.51 -9.14 0.15
CA ALA A 350 10.71 -8.00 0.52
C ALA A 350 11.58 -6.79 0.88
N ALA A 351 12.57 -6.97 1.76
CA ALA A 351 13.50 -5.91 2.14
C ALA A 351 14.22 -5.32 0.92
N LYS A 352 14.64 -6.15 -0.05
CA LYS A 352 15.32 -5.68 -1.27
C LYS A 352 14.41 -5.06 -2.32
N SER A 353 13.10 -4.99 -2.11
CA SER A 353 12.16 -4.52 -3.14
C SER A 353 12.42 -3.07 -3.59
N ASP A 354 12.99 -2.23 -2.72
CA ASP A 354 13.39 -0.85 -3.04
C ASP A 354 14.73 -0.77 -3.82
N GLY A 355 15.50 -1.87 -3.84
CA GLY A 355 16.82 -2.02 -4.46
C GLY A 355 17.98 -2.21 -3.48
N ARG A 356 17.77 -2.09 -2.17
CA ARG A 356 18.79 -2.28 -1.12
C ARG A 356 18.16 -2.97 0.09
N ILE A 357 18.96 -3.51 1.00
CA ILE A 357 18.45 -4.07 2.26
C ILE A 357 18.91 -3.16 3.37
N VAL A 358 17.99 -2.49 4.05
CA VAL A 358 18.32 -1.62 5.18
C VAL A 358 18.55 -2.47 6.43
N GLU A 359 19.51 -2.09 7.27
CA GLU A 359 19.83 -2.84 8.50
C GLU A 359 18.63 -2.91 9.46
N ALA A 360 17.81 -1.86 9.50
CA ALA A 360 16.57 -1.82 10.27
C ALA A 360 15.57 -2.90 9.81
N GLU A 361 15.36 -3.07 8.50
CA GLU A 361 14.47 -4.09 7.93
C GLU A 361 14.97 -5.50 8.23
N ARG A 362 16.28 -5.71 8.13
CA ARG A 362 16.93 -6.98 8.47
C ARG A 362 16.74 -7.30 9.96
N LYS A 363 16.86 -6.30 10.83
CA LYS A 363 16.59 -6.45 12.27
C LYS A 363 15.12 -6.79 12.53
N THR A 364 14.19 -6.12 11.84
CA THR A 364 12.75 -6.42 11.92
C THR A 364 12.43 -7.84 11.47
N LEU A 365 13.02 -8.30 10.36
CA LEU A 365 12.89 -9.68 9.88
C LEU A 365 13.39 -10.67 10.95
N LEU A 366 14.57 -10.43 11.52
CA LEU A 366 15.17 -11.27 12.55
C LEU A 366 14.27 -11.35 13.79
N THR A 367 13.82 -10.22 14.31
CA THR A 367 12.88 -10.17 15.44
C THR A 367 11.60 -10.95 15.15
N ALA A 368 10.99 -10.76 13.98
CA ALA A 368 9.76 -11.47 13.59
C ALA A 368 9.97 -13.00 13.44
N LEU A 369 11.13 -13.44 12.95
CA LEU A 369 11.48 -14.85 12.87
C LEU A 369 11.69 -15.46 14.26
N HIS A 370 12.38 -14.76 15.16
CA HIS A 370 12.55 -15.21 16.54
C HIS A 370 11.21 -15.34 17.26
N GLU A 371 10.36 -14.31 17.19
CA GLU A 371 9.03 -14.34 17.80
C GLU A 371 8.21 -15.54 17.31
N ARG A 372 8.30 -15.88 16.02
CA ARG A 372 7.51 -16.96 15.44
C ARG A 372 8.06 -18.35 15.72
N PHE A 373 9.39 -18.52 15.62
CA PHE A 373 10.02 -19.84 15.62
C PHE A 373 10.74 -20.18 16.93
N ALA A 374 10.77 -19.29 17.93
CA ALA A 374 11.42 -19.55 19.23
C ALA A 374 10.90 -20.80 19.95
N THR A 375 9.62 -21.14 19.80
CA THR A 375 9.02 -22.32 20.43
C THR A 375 9.24 -23.62 19.64
N GLU A 376 9.69 -23.51 18.39
CA GLU A 376 9.84 -24.66 17.50
C GLU A 376 11.25 -25.26 17.62
N LYS A 377 11.38 -26.28 18.47
CA LYS A 377 12.65 -26.98 18.71
C LYS A 377 13.34 -27.48 17.43
N ALA A 378 12.54 -27.81 16.40
CA ALA A 378 13.03 -28.21 15.09
C ALA A 378 13.87 -27.12 14.40
N VAL A 379 13.52 -25.85 14.56
CA VAL A 379 14.28 -24.73 13.98
C VAL A 379 15.46 -24.39 14.87
N THR A 380 15.23 -24.21 16.17
CA THR A 380 16.27 -23.76 17.11
C THR A 380 17.42 -24.75 17.28
N ASN A 381 17.20 -26.04 17.06
CA ASN A 381 18.25 -27.06 17.16
C ASN A 381 19.03 -27.25 15.85
N HIS A 382 18.47 -26.85 14.71
CA HIS A 382 19.05 -27.13 13.39
C HIS A 382 19.64 -25.89 12.71
N VAL A 383 19.12 -24.70 13.01
CA VAL A 383 19.53 -23.46 12.35
C VAL A 383 19.74 -22.37 13.39
N GLU A 384 20.95 -21.81 13.41
CA GLU A 384 21.20 -20.55 14.11
C GLU A 384 20.62 -19.42 13.25
N ILE A 385 19.51 -18.84 13.70
CA ILE A 385 18.70 -17.87 12.94
C ILE A 385 19.57 -16.68 12.47
N ASP A 386 20.43 -16.18 13.36
CA ASP A 386 21.35 -15.08 13.08
C ASP A 386 22.36 -15.44 11.98
N ALA A 387 22.94 -16.64 12.05
CA ALA A 387 23.90 -17.14 11.06
C ALA A 387 23.23 -17.39 9.70
N CYS A 388 21.96 -17.79 9.68
CA CYS A 388 21.21 -18.03 8.45
C CYS A 388 20.96 -16.74 7.64
N LEU A 389 20.83 -15.61 8.33
CA LEU A 389 20.70 -14.30 7.69
C LEU A 389 22.07 -13.72 7.31
N ALA A 390 23.12 -13.98 8.09
CA ALA A 390 24.46 -13.46 7.83
C ALA A 390 25.04 -14.00 6.50
N GLY A 391 25.22 -13.12 5.53
CA GLY A 391 25.83 -13.47 4.22
C GLY A 391 24.88 -14.16 3.22
N ARG A 392 23.60 -14.31 3.54
CA ARG A 392 22.60 -14.84 2.59
C ARG A 392 22.12 -13.72 1.65
N ASP A 393 22.23 -13.98 0.34
CA ASP A 393 21.72 -13.09 -0.70
C ASP A 393 20.20 -13.22 -0.85
N SER A 394 19.55 -12.12 -1.20
CA SER A 394 18.12 -12.10 -1.52
C SER A 394 17.80 -13.00 -2.71
N THR A 395 16.76 -13.80 -2.61
CA THR A 395 16.20 -14.51 -3.77
C THR A 395 15.11 -13.64 -4.42
N GLU A 396 15.07 -13.59 -5.76
CA GLU A 396 13.98 -12.92 -6.48
C GLU A 396 12.64 -13.62 -6.23
N LEU A 397 11.56 -12.83 -6.14
CA LEU A 397 10.26 -13.34 -5.73
C LEU A 397 9.71 -14.43 -6.67
N ASP A 398 9.97 -14.33 -7.97
CA ASP A 398 9.53 -15.33 -8.95
C ASP A 398 10.16 -16.71 -8.72
N ASN A 399 11.40 -16.75 -8.22
CA ASN A 399 12.09 -18.00 -7.91
C ASN A 399 11.56 -18.65 -6.61
N LEU A 400 10.85 -17.90 -5.78
CA LEU A 400 10.23 -18.42 -4.56
C LEU A 400 8.82 -18.98 -4.80
N ARG A 401 8.24 -18.77 -5.99
CA ARG A 401 6.85 -19.11 -6.29
C ARG A 401 6.49 -20.57 -5.95
N ASP A 402 7.29 -21.52 -6.42
CA ASP A 402 6.99 -22.94 -6.23
C ASP A 402 7.03 -23.33 -4.74
N ARG A 403 8.01 -22.80 -4.00
CA ARG A 403 8.13 -23.02 -2.54
C ARG A 403 6.97 -22.40 -1.78
N LEU A 404 6.57 -21.19 -2.15
CA LEU A 404 5.45 -20.47 -1.53
C LEU A 404 4.11 -21.16 -1.79
N MET A 405 3.94 -21.83 -2.93
CA MET A 405 2.71 -22.54 -3.27
C MET A 405 2.55 -23.88 -2.54
N VAL A 406 3.65 -24.45 -2.02
CA VAL A 406 3.61 -25.65 -1.15
C VAL A 406 3.13 -25.30 0.26
N LEU A 407 3.26 -24.04 0.68
CA LEU A 407 2.87 -23.59 2.01
C LEU A 407 1.36 -23.65 2.23
N ARG A 408 0.98 -23.94 3.49
CA ARG A 408 -0.42 -23.91 3.93
C ARG A 408 -0.97 -22.48 3.91
N GLY A 409 -2.30 -22.34 3.93
CA GLY A 409 -2.97 -21.03 3.85
C GLY A 409 -2.56 -20.05 4.95
N ASP A 410 -2.43 -20.55 6.19
CA ASP A 410 -1.95 -19.81 7.36
C ASP A 410 -0.50 -19.36 7.20
N GLN A 411 0.37 -20.24 6.70
CA GLN A 411 1.78 -19.95 6.45
C GLN A 411 1.96 -18.89 5.36
N ARG A 412 1.16 -18.94 4.28
CA ARG A 412 1.18 -17.91 3.22
C ARG A 412 0.76 -16.54 3.74
N ARG A 413 -0.29 -16.48 4.58
CA ARG A 413 -0.74 -15.22 5.20
C ARG A 413 0.28 -14.66 6.16
N TRP A 414 0.90 -15.52 6.96
CA TRP A 414 1.98 -15.10 7.84
C TRP A 414 3.17 -14.55 7.03
N GLY A 415 3.55 -15.20 5.93
CA GLY A 415 4.56 -14.68 5.01
C GLY A 415 4.21 -13.31 4.43
N TYR A 416 2.95 -13.09 4.03
CA TYR A 416 2.49 -11.77 3.58
C TYR A 416 2.57 -10.70 4.69
N ARG A 417 2.13 -11.04 5.91
CA ARG A 417 2.22 -10.16 7.09
C ARG A 417 3.66 -9.83 7.45
N LEU A 418 4.55 -10.81 7.36
CA LEU A 418 5.99 -10.62 7.56
C LEU A 418 6.52 -9.54 6.59
N CYS A 419 6.19 -9.64 5.30
CA CYS A 419 6.59 -8.62 4.32
C CYS A 419 6.03 -7.23 4.66
N CYS A 420 4.76 -7.14 5.07
CA CYS A 420 4.15 -5.88 5.50
C CYS A 420 4.87 -5.28 6.72
N LYS A 421 5.25 -6.12 7.70
CA LYS A 421 5.97 -5.70 8.91
C LYS A 421 7.38 -5.20 8.59
N ILE A 422 8.07 -5.84 7.65
CA ILE A 422 9.41 -5.44 7.19
C ILE A 422 9.36 -4.07 6.49
N MET A 423 8.40 -3.88 5.59
CA MET A 423 8.25 -2.63 4.81
C MET A 423 7.60 -1.48 5.60
N GLY A 424 7.14 -1.74 6.84
CA GLY A 424 6.54 -0.72 7.68
C GLY A 424 5.09 -0.35 7.31
N PRO A 425 4.57 0.75 7.89
CA PRO A 425 3.17 1.14 7.74
C PRO A 425 2.86 1.59 6.30
N ALA A 426 1.64 1.29 5.83
CA ALA A 426 1.23 1.55 4.44
C ALA A 426 1.42 3.01 3.98
N ALA A 427 1.36 3.98 4.90
CA ALA A 427 1.57 5.41 4.61
C ALA A 427 3.03 5.78 4.28
N GLU A 428 4.00 4.97 4.73
CA GLU A 428 5.43 5.22 4.54
C GLU A 428 6.01 4.40 3.37
N ARG A 429 5.25 3.41 2.87
CA ARG A 429 5.71 2.52 1.80
C ARG A 429 5.87 3.25 0.47
N ASN A 430 6.97 2.97 -0.21
CA ASN A 430 7.22 3.49 -1.55
C ASN A 430 6.40 2.74 -2.63
N THR A 431 6.44 3.22 -3.87
CA THR A 431 5.67 2.63 -4.98
C THR A 431 6.13 1.19 -5.30
N ARG A 432 7.43 0.89 -5.21
CA ARG A 432 7.97 -0.45 -5.50
C ARG A 432 7.59 -1.49 -4.46
N GLU A 433 7.59 -1.11 -3.19
CA GLU A 433 7.12 -1.95 -2.07
C GLU A 433 5.64 -2.28 -2.23
N ASN A 434 4.82 -1.29 -2.60
CA ASN A 434 3.40 -1.50 -2.88
C ASN A 434 3.18 -2.42 -4.09
N GLU A 435 3.96 -2.28 -5.15
CA GLU A 435 3.93 -3.19 -6.31
C GLU A 435 4.36 -4.62 -5.93
N PHE A 436 5.41 -4.75 -5.11
CA PHE A 436 5.88 -6.03 -4.59
C PHE A 436 4.79 -6.73 -3.76
N LEU A 437 4.16 -6.02 -2.83
CA LEU A 437 3.07 -6.59 -2.01
C LEU A 437 1.86 -6.96 -2.87
N ALA A 438 1.50 -6.16 -3.87
CA ALA A 438 0.42 -6.48 -4.79
C ALA A 438 0.73 -7.77 -5.60
N LEU A 439 1.98 -7.92 -6.07
CA LEU A 439 2.43 -9.11 -6.78
C LEU A 439 2.44 -10.34 -5.86
N LEU A 440 3.01 -10.21 -4.66
CA LEU A 440 3.05 -11.25 -3.65
C LEU A 440 1.64 -11.72 -3.28
N ARG A 441 0.71 -10.79 -3.03
CA ARG A 441 -0.69 -11.09 -2.72
C ARG A 441 -1.34 -11.91 -3.82
N ARG A 442 -1.15 -11.50 -5.08
CA ARG A 442 -1.67 -12.22 -6.26
C ARG A 442 -1.05 -13.61 -6.38
N MET A 443 0.26 -13.71 -6.16
CA MET A 443 0.99 -14.98 -6.25
C MET A 443 0.54 -15.98 -5.18
N LEU A 444 0.33 -15.51 -3.95
CA LEU A 444 -0.16 -16.34 -2.84
C LEU A 444 -1.65 -16.65 -2.92
N ASN A 445 -2.36 -16.09 -3.92
CA ASN A 445 -3.80 -16.18 -4.09
C ASN A 445 -4.57 -15.72 -2.83
N LEU A 446 -4.07 -14.68 -2.18
CA LEU A 446 -4.69 -14.09 -1.00
C LEU A 446 -5.78 -13.11 -1.46
N LYS A 447 -7.04 -13.51 -1.33
CA LYS A 447 -8.17 -12.66 -1.67
C LYS A 447 -8.16 -11.39 -0.82
N ALA A 448 -8.57 -10.28 -1.42
CA ALA A 448 -8.86 -9.10 -0.63
C ALA A 448 -10.04 -9.36 0.31
N PRO A 449 -10.05 -8.79 1.52
CA PRO A 449 -11.24 -8.81 2.36
C PRO A 449 -12.32 -8.00 1.64
N SER A 450 -13.09 -8.68 0.79
CA SER A 450 -14.31 -8.17 0.19
C SER A 450 -15.48 -8.85 0.90
N PRO A 451 -16.55 -8.10 1.24
CA PRO A 451 -17.75 -8.67 1.85
C PRO A 451 -18.36 -9.79 1.00
N ASP A 452 -18.13 -9.80 -0.31
CA ASP A 452 -18.68 -10.79 -1.24
C ASP A 452 -17.81 -12.04 -1.40
N SER A 453 -16.60 -12.06 -0.84
CA SER A 453 -15.61 -13.14 -1.05
C SER A 453 -15.16 -13.81 0.24
N ILE A 454 -16.05 -13.94 1.22
CA ILE A 454 -15.74 -14.59 2.49
C ILE A 454 -15.52 -16.09 2.27
N ASP A 455 -14.32 -16.56 2.60
CA ASP A 455 -14.03 -17.99 2.64
C ASP A 455 -14.44 -18.55 4.00
N LEU A 456 -15.52 -19.35 4.02
CA LEU A 456 -16.06 -19.94 5.24
C LEU A 456 -15.13 -20.96 5.90
N ALA A 457 -14.15 -21.48 5.17
CA ALA A 457 -13.14 -22.39 5.71
C ALA A 457 -12.05 -21.65 6.51
N ASP A 458 -11.94 -20.34 6.34
CA ASP A 458 -10.88 -19.53 6.92
C ASP A 458 -11.41 -18.58 8.00
N PRO A 459 -10.99 -18.74 9.28
CA PRO A 459 -11.51 -17.93 10.36
C PRO A 459 -11.11 -16.45 10.24
N GLU A 460 -9.95 -16.13 9.66
CA GLU A 460 -9.54 -14.73 9.44
C GLU A 460 -10.45 -14.02 8.42
N SER A 461 -10.80 -14.70 7.32
CA SER A 461 -11.74 -14.20 6.32
C SER A 461 -13.15 -14.05 6.89
N VAL A 462 -13.59 -14.99 7.73
CA VAL A 462 -14.89 -14.89 8.42
C VAL A 462 -14.93 -13.66 9.34
N LEU A 463 -13.84 -13.32 10.00
CA LEU A 463 -13.73 -12.13 10.86
C LEU A 463 -13.40 -10.84 10.10
N GLU A 464 -13.37 -10.86 8.76
CA GLU A 464 -13.11 -9.67 7.93
C GLU A 464 -11.80 -8.96 8.33
N PHE A 465 -10.78 -9.73 8.77
CA PHE A 465 -9.49 -9.14 9.14
C PHE A 465 -8.74 -8.64 7.90
N ASP A 466 -8.18 -7.44 8.02
CA ASP A 466 -7.22 -6.96 7.04
C ASP A 466 -5.93 -7.78 7.14
N LEU A 467 -5.39 -8.18 5.99
CA LEU A 467 -4.18 -9.00 5.90
C LEU A 467 -2.95 -8.26 6.41
N GLU A 468 -2.97 -6.92 6.47
CA GLU A 468 -1.85 -6.12 6.95
C GLU A 468 -1.86 -5.91 8.47
N ARG A 469 -2.98 -6.20 9.13
CA ARG A 469 -3.13 -5.94 10.57
C ARG A 469 -2.55 -7.10 11.38
N GLU A 470 -1.78 -6.78 12.41
CA GLU A 470 -1.35 -7.79 13.38
C GLU A 470 -2.57 -8.36 14.13
N ILE A 471 -2.60 -9.69 14.25
CA ILE A 471 -3.68 -10.42 14.90
C ILE A 471 -3.31 -10.64 16.36
N SER A 472 -3.92 -9.86 17.25
CA SER A 472 -3.86 -10.07 18.70
C SER A 472 -5.19 -10.61 19.23
N ALA A 473 -5.18 -11.23 20.41
CA ALA A 473 -6.41 -11.71 21.04
C ALA A 473 -7.43 -10.58 21.24
N ASP A 474 -6.96 -9.38 21.57
CA ASP A 474 -7.82 -8.21 21.73
C ASP A 474 -8.34 -7.67 20.39
N ALA A 475 -7.53 -7.72 19.33
CA ALA A 475 -8.01 -7.40 17.98
C ALA A 475 -9.14 -8.36 17.57
N VAL A 476 -8.99 -9.66 17.83
CA VAL A 476 -10.03 -10.69 17.58
C VAL A 476 -11.31 -10.39 18.35
N ARG A 477 -11.21 -10.06 19.64
CA ARG A 477 -12.38 -9.71 20.47
C ARG A 477 -13.07 -8.42 20.01
N ARG A 478 -12.31 -7.37 19.71
CA ARG A 478 -12.85 -6.09 19.20
C ARG A 478 -13.56 -6.30 17.86
N GLN A 479 -12.94 -7.07 16.96
CA GLN A 479 -13.51 -7.36 15.65
C GLN A 479 -14.79 -8.22 15.76
N LYS A 480 -14.80 -9.23 16.65
CA LYS A 480 -16.02 -9.98 16.97
C LYS A 480 -17.15 -9.04 17.40
N ASN A 481 -16.89 -8.14 18.35
CA ASN A 481 -17.92 -7.22 18.86
C ASN A 481 -18.44 -6.29 17.77
N PHE A 482 -17.55 -5.75 16.94
CA PHE A 482 -17.92 -4.93 15.79
C PHE A 482 -18.81 -5.69 14.80
N LEU A 483 -18.43 -6.92 14.43
CA LEU A 483 -19.21 -7.72 13.49
C LEU A 483 -20.52 -8.21 14.10
N PHE A 484 -20.57 -8.46 15.41
CA PHE A 484 -21.81 -8.78 16.11
C PHE A 484 -22.79 -7.61 16.02
N ASP A 485 -22.34 -6.38 16.24
CA ASP A 485 -23.18 -5.19 16.11
C ASP A 485 -23.63 -4.94 14.66
N LYS A 486 -22.72 -5.17 13.69
CA LYS A 486 -23.00 -5.06 12.24
C LYS A 486 -24.06 -6.06 11.76
N TYR A 487 -23.99 -7.32 12.23
CA TYR A 487 -24.88 -8.40 11.84
C TYR A 487 -25.96 -8.68 12.90
N ASP A 488 -26.51 -7.62 13.50
CA ASP A 488 -27.59 -7.75 14.47
C ASP A 488 -28.94 -8.06 13.80
N PRO A 489 -29.56 -9.23 14.05
CA PRO A 489 -30.83 -9.57 13.41
C PRO A 489 -31.95 -8.60 13.76
N GLU A 490 -31.90 -7.94 14.93
CA GLU A 490 -32.89 -6.94 15.34
C GLU A 490 -32.82 -5.65 14.52
N LYS A 491 -31.65 -5.36 13.92
CA LYS A 491 -31.45 -4.19 13.04
C LYS A 491 -31.76 -4.49 11.57
N SER A 492 -32.12 -5.73 11.22
CA SER A 492 -32.40 -6.12 9.84
C SER A 492 -33.80 -5.68 9.37
N SER A 493 -33.94 -5.33 8.08
CA SER A 493 -35.17 -4.75 7.55
C SER A 493 -36.21 -5.80 7.13
N CYS A 494 -35.80 -7.06 6.93
CA CYS A 494 -36.70 -8.15 6.56
C CYS A 494 -36.32 -9.50 7.19
N PRO A 495 -37.28 -10.44 7.34
CA PRO A 495 -37.04 -11.73 8.00
C PRO A 495 -35.93 -12.58 7.36
N SER A 496 -35.80 -12.56 6.03
CA SER A 496 -34.75 -13.29 5.32
C SER A 496 -33.35 -12.75 5.59
N GLU A 497 -33.23 -11.45 5.86
CA GLU A 497 -31.95 -10.85 6.28
C GLU A 497 -31.63 -11.20 7.74
N ALA A 498 -32.64 -11.20 8.61
CA ALA A 498 -32.47 -11.61 10.01
C ALA A 498 -31.89 -13.03 10.13
N GLU A 499 -32.34 -13.97 9.29
CA GLU A 499 -31.79 -15.33 9.24
C GLU A 499 -30.33 -15.36 8.76
N LYS A 500 -30.00 -14.61 7.71
CA LYS A 500 -28.61 -14.47 7.24
C LYS A 500 -27.71 -13.88 8.33
N CYS A 501 -28.17 -12.86 9.05
CA CYS A 501 -27.46 -12.26 10.18
C CYS A 501 -27.21 -13.28 11.32
N LYS A 502 -28.19 -14.12 11.65
CA LYS A 502 -28.03 -15.20 12.64
C LYS A 502 -26.98 -16.22 12.22
N ILE A 503 -27.05 -16.72 10.98
CA ILE A 503 -26.06 -17.67 10.43
C ILE A 503 -24.67 -17.02 10.47
N ARG A 504 -24.58 -15.74 10.09
CA ARG A 504 -23.31 -15.00 10.09
C ARG A 504 -22.72 -14.86 11.48
N ARG A 505 -23.53 -14.51 12.50
CA ARG A 505 -23.07 -14.44 13.90
C ARG A 505 -22.52 -15.77 14.41
N GLN A 506 -23.17 -16.90 14.09
CA GLN A 506 -22.67 -18.23 14.46
C GLN A 506 -21.31 -18.55 13.81
N GLN A 507 -21.14 -18.17 12.54
CA GLN A 507 -19.85 -18.32 11.84
C GLN A 507 -18.76 -17.47 12.50
N ILE A 508 -19.07 -16.21 12.84
CA ILE A 508 -18.14 -15.30 13.53
C ILE A 508 -17.75 -15.86 14.90
N GLU A 509 -18.71 -16.42 15.64
CA GLU A 509 -18.45 -17.01 16.96
C GLU A 509 -17.51 -18.22 16.86
N LYS A 510 -17.78 -19.13 15.91
CA LYS A 510 -16.90 -20.28 15.63
C LYS A 510 -15.49 -19.82 15.24
N ALA A 511 -15.38 -18.90 14.28
CA ALA A 511 -14.10 -18.37 13.83
C ALA A 511 -13.32 -17.67 14.96
N THR A 512 -14.01 -16.90 15.81
CA THR A 512 -13.40 -16.27 16.99
C THR A 512 -12.83 -17.32 17.95
N LYS A 513 -13.60 -18.38 18.23
CA LYS A 513 -13.15 -19.47 19.10
C LYS A 513 -11.92 -20.17 18.53
N ASP A 514 -11.94 -20.49 17.23
CA ASP A 514 -10.81 -21.14 16.55
C ASP A 514 -9.55 -20.26 16.62
N MET A 515 -9.69 -18.94 16.38
CA MET A 515 -8.56 -18.00 16.46
C MET A 515 -8.02 -17.82 17.87
N LEU A 516 -8.86 -17.59 18.87
CA LEU A 516 -8.41 -17.43 20.25
C LEU A 516 -7.74 -18.70 20.78
N THR A 517 -8.26 -19.88 20.39
CA THR A 517 -7.63 -21.18 20.70
C THR A 517 -6.24 -21.26 20.08
N SER A 518 -6.09 -20.87 18.81
CA SER A 518 -4.78 -20.86 18.13
C SER A 518 -3.77 -19.88 18.75
N LEU A 519 -4.26 -18.80 19.36
CA LEU A 519 -3.45 -17.81 20.08
C LEU A 519 -3.19 -18.21 21.54
N GLY A 520 -3.74 -19.32 22.02
CA GLY A 520 -3.62 -19.74 23.42
C GLY A 520 -4.34 -18.81 24.41
N ALA A 521 -5.31 -18.01 23.94
CA ALA A 521 -6.03 -17.04 24.74
C ALA A 521 -7.44 -17.56 25.14
N PRO A 522 -7.94 -17.22 26.35
CA PRO A 522 -9.30 -17.57 26.74
C PRO A 522 -10.34 -16.81 25.89
N ILE A 523 -11.49 -17.46 25.68
CA ILE A 523 -12.61 -16.96 24.86
C ILE A 523 -13.15 -15.64 25.43
N ASP A 524 -13.40 -15.64 26.73
CA ASP A 524 -13.76 -14.43 27.45
C ASP A 524 -12.49 -13.69 27.86
N ALA A 525 -12.50 -12.37 27.73
CA ALA A 525 -11.45 -11.56 28.32
C ALA A 525 -11.39 -11.89 29.81
N PRO A 526 -10.19 -12.06 30.41
CA PRO A 526 -10.10 -12.13 31.86
C PRO A 526 -10.85 -10.91 32.41
N PRO A 527 -11.71 -11.06 33.45
CA PRO A 527 -12.32 -9.91 34.08
C PRO A 527 -11.17 -8.96 34.39
N ASN A 528 -11.26 -7.70 33.94
CA ASN A 528 -10.30 -6.68 34.32
C ASN A 528 -10.21 -6.78 35.83
N THR A 529 -9.12 -7.35 36.35
CA THR A 529 -8.79 -7.25 37.76
C THR A 529 -8.58 -5.77 37.95
N GLU A 530 -9.66 -5.12 38.41
CA GLU A 530 -9.69 -3.75 38.85
C GLU A 530 -8.45 -3.57 39.72
N ASP A 531 -7.54 -2.75 39.23
CA ASP A 531 -6.46 -2.23 40.05
C ASP A 531 -7.14 -1.61 41.26
N PRO A 532 -6.91 -2.08 42.51
CA PRO A 532 -7.67 -1.64 43.69
C PRO A 532 -7.43 -0.16 44.04
N PHE A 533 -6.67 0.56 43.21
CA PHE A 533 -6.38 1.99 43.30
C PHE A 533 -7.02 2.85 42.19
N ALA A 534 -7.72 2.25 41.21
CA ALA A 534 -8.38 3.02 40.16
C ALA A 534 -9.70 3.62 40.67
N ALA A 535 -9.71 4.92 40.94
CA ALA A 535 -10.91 5.66 41.32
C ALA A 535 -12.03 5.48 40.26
N PRO A 536 -13.31 5.38 40.67
CA PRO A 536 -14.42 5.14 39.74
C PRO A 536 -14.57 6.34 38.79
N GLY A 537 -14.09 6.18 37.55
CA GLY A 537 -14.20 7.20 36.51
C GLY A 537 -13.03 7.23 35.51
N SER A 538 -11.86 6.67 35.83
CA SER A 538 -10.73 6.67 34.91
C SER A 538 -10.82 5.52 33.91
N ARG A 539 -11.48 5.74 32.77
CA ARG A 539 -11.28 4.89 31.59
C ARG A 539 -9.92 5.24 30.99
N HIS A 540 -8.88 4.51 31.38
CA HIS A 540 -7.59 4.60 30.72
C HIS A 540 -7.76 4.11 29.28
N ASN A 541 -7.63 5.02 28.32
CA ASN A 541 -7.71 4.70 26.91
C ASN A 541 -6.39 5.17 26.28
N PRO A 542 -5.42 4.26 26.11
CA PRO A 542 -4.04 4.62 25.78
C PRO A 542 -3.94 5.41 24.47
N ASP A 543 -4.85 5.17 23.52
CA ASP A 543 -4.92 5.90 22.25
C ASP A 543 -5.40 7.36 22.41
N LEU A 544 -6.20 7.66 23.44
CA LEU A 544 -6.66 9.02 23.75
C LEU A 544 -5.64 9.77 24.62
N ASP A 545 -4.98 9.06 25.54
CA ASP A 545 -3.97 9.64 26.40
C ASP A 545 -2.72 10.06 25.59
N ASP A 546 -2.33 9.28 24.56
CA ASP A 546 -1.26 9.66 23.63
C ASP A 546 -1.59 10.89 22.76
N ILE A 547 -2.88 11.18 22.54
CA ILE A 547 -3.34 12.32 21.74
C ILE A 547 -3.61 13.55 22.61
N LEU A 548 -4.09 13.36 23.83
CA LEU A 548 -4.54 14.44 24.72
C LEU A 548 -3.48 14.86 25.75
N GLY A 549 -2.40 14.08 25.92
CA GLY A 549 -1.27 14.39 26.79
C GLY A 549 -1.40 13.83 28.19
#